data_AF-A0A8X6NFH9-F1
#
_entry.id   AF-A0A8X6NFH9-F1
#
_cell.length_a   1.000
_cell.length_b   1.000
_cell.length_c   1.000
_cell.angle_alpha   90.00
_cell.angle_beta   90.00
_cell.angle_gamma   90.00
#
_symmetry.space_group_name_H-M   'P 1'
#
loop_
_entity.id
_entity.type
_entity.pdbx_description
1 polymer ?
#
loop_
_entity_poly.entity_id
_entity_poly.type
_entity_poly.pdbx_seq_one_letter_code
_entity_poly.pdbx_strand_id
1 'polypeptide(L)'
;MGETSLRSASESKMIIFQHAVELCRAKNNLVISALTDRYTPDSLFLVMELEHCGENFLAAPSMDIFQSLSLVLQTASALAVAECAFGFEHRDLHLGNWLIRPTEKQWLSYTTRQWRWSIPTFGVQAFLIDFTMSRIQIGQCYIRY
;
A
#
# COMPACT_ATOMS: atom_id res chain seq x y z
N MET A 1 -14.29 -23.26 14.73
CA MET A 1 -14.80 -21.87 14.78
C MET A 1 -13.62 -20.88 14.67
N GLY A 2 -12.93 -20.80 13.52
CA GLY A 2 -11.65 -20.08 13.45
C GLY A 2 -11.32 -19.35 12.15
N GLU A 3 -12.23 -19.27 11.17
CA GLU A 3 -11.90 -18.69 9.85
C GLU A 3 -12.65 -17.38 9.53
N THR A 4 -13.59 -16.97 10.38
CA THR A 4 -14.47 -15.82 10.08
C THR A 4 -13.94 -14.46 10.53
N SER A 5 -12.82 -14.40 11.26
CA SER A 5 -12.31 -13.15 11.86
C SER A 5 -11.36 -12.33 10.96
N LEU A 6 -10.90 -12.87 9.83
CA LEU A 6 -10.03 -12.14 8.89
C LEU A 6 -10.80 -11.38 7.81
N ARG A 7 -12.13 -11.58 7.72
CA ARG A 7 -12.98 -10.96 6.70
C ARG A 7 -13.45 -9.54 7.01
N SER A 8 -13.11 -8.99 8.18
CA SER A 8 -13.50 -7.63 8.57
C SER A 8 -12.30 -6.71 8.85
N ALA A 9 -11.15 -6.97 8.22
CA ALA A 9 -10.10 -5.95 8.14
C ALA A 9 -10.68 -4.75 7.39
N SER A 10 -11.03 -3.74 8.19
CA SER A 10 -11.70 -2.50 7.83
C SER A 10 -11.10 -1.85 6.59
N GLU A 11 -11.95 -1.15 5.85
CA GLU A 11 -11.76 -0.38 4.61
C GLU A 11 -10.69 0.75 4.66
N SER A 12 -9.60 0.53 5.36
CA SER A 12 -8.32 1.19 5.11
C SER A 12 -7.59 0.26 4.15
N LYS A 13 -7.91 0.41 2.85
CA LYS A 13 -7.18 -0.21 1.75
C LYS A 13 -5.71 0.19 1.86
N MET A 14 -4.96 -0.57 2.63
CA MET A 14 -3.57 -0.82 2.33
C MET A 14 -3.62 -1.72 1.10
N ILE A 15 -3.49 -1.12 -0.09
CA ILE A 15 -3.61 -1.74 -1.43
C ILE A 15 -2.56 -2.86 -1.66
N ILE A 16 -1.87 -3.31 -0.62
CA ILE A 16 -0.66 -4.13 -0.70
C ILE A 16 -0.97 -5.63 -0.87
N PHE A 17 -2.13 -6.14 -0.45
CA PHE A 17 -2.33 -7.61 -0.43
C PHE A 17 -3.56 -8.16 -1.12
N GLN A 18 -4.57 -7.36 -1.48
CA GLN A 18 -5.72 -7.90 -2.21
C GLN A 18 -5.31 -8.37 -3.63
N HIS A 19 -4.47 -7.59 -4.32
CA HIS A 19 -4.09 -7.89 -5.71
C HIS A 19 -2.93 -8.90 -5.84
N ALA A 20 -1.91 -8.84 -4.97
CA ALA A 20 -0.77 -9.76 -5.06
C ALA A 20 -1.15 -11.23 -4.76
N VAL A 21 -2.10 -11.46 -3.85
CA VAL A 21 -2.62 -12.81 -3.55
C VAL A 21 -3.59 -13.31 -4.62
N GLU A 22 -4.34 -12.41 -5.28
CA GLU A 22 -5.19 -12.76 -6.41
C GLU A 22 -4.39 -13.06 -7.68
N LEU A 23 -3.25 -12.40 -7.92
CA LEU A 23 -2.34 -12.71 -9.03
C LEU A 23 -1.69 -14.11 -8.92
N CYS A 24 -1.42 -14.59 -7.71
CA CYS A 24 -0.98 -15.98 -7.50
C CYS A 24 -2.11 -17.01 -7.73
N ARG A 25 -3.38 -16.57 -7.77
CA ARG A 25 -4.56 -17.44 -7.95
C ARG A 25 -5.16 -17.34 -9.35
N ALA A 26 -5.00 -16.21 -10.03
CA ALA A 26 -5.49 -15.98 -11.38
C ALA A 26 -4.48 -16.53 -12.39
N LYS A 27 -4.75 -17.73 -12.88
CA LYS A 27 -4.18 -18.18 -14.15
C LYS A 27 -4.58 -17.21 -15.25
N ASN A 28 -3.60 -16.90 -16.09
CA ASN A 28 -3.69 -16.38 -17.46
C ASN A 28 -3.99 -14.87 -17.63
N ASN A 29 -3.07 -14.26 -18.39
CA ASN A 29 -3.21 -13.09 -19.27
C ASN A 29 -2.68 -11.73 -18.78
N LEU A 30 -1.38 -11.55 -19.06
CA LEU A 30 -0.77 -10.51 -19.91
C LEU A 30 -1.11 -9.03 -19.64
N VAL A 31 -0.09 -8.22 -19.35
CA VAL A 31 -0.15 -6.75 -19.53
C VAL A 31 1.09 -6.28 -20.32
N ILE A 32 0.87 -5.29 -21.20
CA ILE A 32 1.79 -4.70 -22.18
C ILE A 32 2.32 -3.35 -21.65
N SER A 33 3.61 -3.04 -21.84
CA SER A 33 4.07 -1.69 -22.24
C SER A 33 5.55 -1.71 -22.67
N ALA A 34 5.87 -0.89 -23.67
CA ALA A 34 7.01 -0.98 -24.56
C ALA A 34 8.13 0.04 -24.27
N LEU A 35 9.37 -0.43 -24.18
CA LEU A 35 10.60 0.34 -24.42
C LEU A 35 11.43 -0.46 -25.44
N THR A 36 11.30 -0.12 -26.72
CA THR A 36 11.54 -1.03 -27.86
C THR A 36 12.98 -1.23 -28.32
N ASP A 37 14.02 -0.79 -27.58
CA ASP A 37 15.41 -0.86 -28.06
C ASP A 37 16.34 -1.85 -27.34
N ARG A 38 15.93 -2.46 -26.21
CA ARG A 38 16.82 -3.34 -25.41
C ARG A 38 16.33 -4.75 -25.11
N TYR A 39 15.19 -5.17 -25.66
CA TYR A 39 14.60 -6.47 -25.32
C TYR A 39 14.67 -7.45 -26.48
N THR A 40 15.06 -8.69 -26.17
CA THR A 40 14.96 -9.81 -27.11
C THR A 40 13.53 -10.37 -27.13
N PRO A 41 13.11 -11.05 -28.22
CA PRO A 41 11.79 -11.70 -28.30
C PRO A 41 11.49 -12.66 -27.14
N ASP A 42 12.53 -13.20 -26.47
CA ASP A 42 12.41 -14.14 -25.35
C ASP A 42 12.40 -13.47 -23.97
N SER A 43 12.39 -12.14 -23.92
CA SER A 43 12.36 -11.40 -22.65
C SER A 43 11.03 -11.63 -21.92
N LEU A 44 11.11 -12.03 -20.64
CA LEU A 44 9.94 -12.19 -19.78
C LEU A 44 9.72 -10.90 -18.98
N PHE A 45 8.47 -10.43 -18.96
CA PHE A 45 8.06 -9.26 -18.19
C PHE A 45 6.98 -9.64 -17.18
N LEU A 46 7.10 -9.08 -15.98
CA LEU A 46 6.02 -9.01 -15.03
C LEU A 46 5.44 -7.60 -15.09
N VAL A 47 4.16 -7.50 -15.40
CA VAL A 47 3.45 -6.23 -15.41
C VAL A 47 2.27 -6.33 -14.45
N MET A 48 2.20 -5.36 -13.54
CA MET A 48 1.21 -5.30 -12.47
C MET A 48 0.32 -4.08 -12.70
N GLU A 49 -0.98 -4.31 -12.85
CA GLU A 49 -1.98 -3.25 -12.85
C GLU A 49 -2.35 -2.91 -11.39
N LEU A 50 -2.23 -1.64 -11.03
CA LEU A 50 -2.46 -1.12 -9.68
C LEU A 50 -3.38 0.11 -9.74
N GLU A 51 -4.04 0.42 -8.63
CA GLU A 51 -4.85 1.63 -8.50
C GLU A 51 -3.97 2.89 -8.67
N HIS A 52 -4.48 3.90 -9.38
CA HIS A 52 -3.80 5.19 -9.45
C HIS A 52 -3.91 5.92 -8.11
N CYS A 53 -2.79 5.97 -7.39
CA CYS A 53 -2.69 6.45 -6.01
C CYS A 53 -2.37 7.95 -5.89
N GLY A 54 -2.39 8.69 -7.01
CA GLY A 54 -2.10 10.12 -7.07
C GLY A 54 -0.63 10.42 -7.35
N GLU A 55 -0.19 11.59 -6.91
CA GLU A 55 1.14 12.14 -7.20
C GLU A 55 2.08 11.94 -6.01
N ASN A 56 3.39 11.93 -6.28
CA ASN A 56 4.36 11.88 -5.19
C ASN A 56 4.35 13.16 -4.35
N PHE A 57 4.81 13.07 -3.11
CA PHE A 57 4.83 14.19 -2.18
C PHE A 57 5.56 15.43 -2.74
N LEU A 58 6.60 15.24 -3.55
CA LEU A 58 7.41 16.33 -4.13
C LEU A 58 6.66 17.13 -5.19
N ALA A 59 5.68 16.53 -5.86
CA ALA A 59 4.86 17.14 -6.88
C ALA A 59 3.54 17.71 -6.33
N ALA A 60 3.24 17.50 -5.05
CA ALA A 60 1.99 17.92 -4.44
C ALA A 60 1.88 19.46 -4.33
N PRO A 61 0.66 20.03 -4.48
CA PRO A 61 0.42 21.46 -4.24
C PRO A 61 0.71 21.83 -2.78
N SER A 62 0.82 23.13 -2.50
CA SER A 62 1.02 23.64 -1.14
C SER A 62 -0.04 23.08 -0.19
N MET A 63 0.39 22.28 0.79
CA MET A 63 -0.47 21.68 1.81
C MET A 63 -0.50 22.54 3.06
N ASP A 64 -1.63 22.53 3.75
CA ASP A 64 -1.71 23.09 5.09
C ASP A 64 -1.08 22.15 6.14
N ILE A 65 -0.90 22.68 7.36
CA ILE A 65 -0.28 21.94 8.46
C ILE A 65 -1.12 20.75 8.93
N PHE A 66 -2.44 20.83 8.85
CA PHE A 66 -3.36 19.77 9.25
C PHE A 66 -3.37 18.63 8.23
N GLN A 67 -3.33 18.95 6.95
CA GLN A 67 -3.14 17.98 5.86
C GLN A 67 -1.82 17.24 6.02
N SER A 68 -0.72 17.98 6.23
CA SER A 68 0.62 17.40 6.42
C SER A 68 0.66 16.47 7.63
N LEU A 69 0.13 16.91 8.77
CA LEU A 69 0.05 16.10 9.99
C LEU A 69 -0.83 14.87 9.79
N SER A 70 -1.98 15.02 9.12
CA SER A 70 -2.87 13.92 8.80
C SER A 70 -2.19 12.86 7.94
N LEU A 71 -1.48 13.24 6.88
CA LEU A 71 -0.78 12.30 6.03
C LEU A 71 0.26 11.50 6.80
N VAL A 72 1.04 12.14 7.69
CA VAL A 72 1.99 11.44 8.57
C VAL A 72 1.27 10.45 9.49
N LEU A 73 0.16 10.87 10.11
CA LEU A 73 -0.62 10.01 11.00
C LEU A 73 -1.28 8.85 10.26
N GLN A 74 -1.76 9.06 9.04
CA GLN A 74 -2.31 8.02 8.17
C GLN A 74 -1.22 6.98 7.84
N THR A 75 -0.04 7.43 7.41
CA THR A 75 1.10 6.55 7.11
C THR A 75 1.53 5.76 8.33
N ALA A 76 1.73 6.41 9.48
CA ALA A 76 2.09 5.74 10.72
C ALA A 76 1.03 4.72 11.16
N SER A 77 -0.25 5.06 11.03
CA SER A 77 -1.36 4.16 11.38
C SER A 77 -1.42 2.95 10.45
N ALA A 78 -1.20 3.15 9.14
CA ALA A 78 -1.15 2.07 8.16
C ALA A 78 0.03 1.12 8.43
N LEU A 79 1.22 1.66 8.70
CA LEU A 79 2.40 0.88 9.07
C LEU A 79 2.17 0.10 10.36
N ALA A 80 1.63 0.72 11.41
CA ALA A 80 1.35 0.04 12.67
C ALA A 80 0.37 -1.13 12.50
N VAL A 81 -0.67 -0.96 11.67
CA VAL A 81 -1.60 -2.06 11.33
C VAL A 81 -0.88 -3.18 10.57
N ALA A 82 -0.03 -2.83 9.59
CA ALA A 82 0.74 -3.79 8.80
C ALA A 82 1.76 -4.57 9.65
N GLU A 83 2.48 -3.88 10.53
CA GLU A 83 3.42 -4.44 11.49
C GLU A 83 2.71 -5.43 12.44
N CYS A 84 1.58 -5.02 13.03
CA CYS A 84 0.82 -5.88 13.93
C CYS A 84 0.26 -7.14 13.25
N ALA A 85 -0.14 -7.03 11.99
CA ALA A 85 -0.76 -8.13 11.25
C ALA A 85 0.27 -9.08 10.61
N PHE A 86 1.39 -8.54 10.11
CA PHE A 86 2.30 -9.27 9.23
C PHE A 86 3.78 -9.11 9.57
N GLY A 87 4.15 -8.39 10.64
CA GLY A 87 5.55 -8.01 10.88
C GLY A 87 6.14 -7.26 9.68
N PHE A 88 5.31 -6.43 9.03
CA PHE A 88 5.66 -5.72 7.81
C PHE A 88 6.71 -4.63 8.07
N GLU A 89 7.67 -4.49 7.16
CA GLU A 89 8.62 -3.37 7.11
C GLU A 89 8.75 -2.90 5.67
N HIS A 90 8.57 -1.61 5.39
CA HIS A 90 8.68 -1.08 4.02
C HIS A 90 10.13 -1.01 3.53
N ARG A 91 11.05 -0.62 4.43
CA ARG A 91 12.52 -0.52 4.25
C ARG A 91 13.05 0.47 3.21
N ASP A 92 12.19 1.07 2.40
CA ASP A 92 12.56 2.10 1.42
C ASP A 92 11.49 3.19 1.27
N LEU A 93 11.03 3.72 2.40
CA LEU A 93 9.97 4.73 2.44
C LEU A 93 10.55 6.15 2.27
N HIS A 94 10.96 6.50 1.05
CA HIS A 94 11.30 7.87 0.67
C HIS A 94 10.09 8.60 0.07
N LEU A 95 10.21 9.94 -0.09
CA LEU A 95 9.13 10.79 -0.60
C LEU A 95 8.62 10.44 -2.02
N GLY A 96 9.40 9.66 -2.77
CA GLY A 96 9.00 9.16 -4.10
C GLY A 96 8.04 7.96 -4.00
N ASN A 97 8.12 7.20 -2.91
CA ASN A 97 7.25 6.05 -2.61
C ASN A 97 6.06 6.43 -1.72
N TRP A 98 5.91 7.72 -1.45
CA TRP A 98 4.82 8.27 -0.68
C TRP A 98 3.94 9.14 -1.57
N LEU A 99 2.81 8.58 -1.99
CA LEU A 99 1.86 9.23 -2.88
C LEU A 99 0.70 9.84 -2.09
N ILE A 100 0.13 10.89 -2.64
CA ILE A 100 -1.00 11.62 -2.07
C ILE A 100 -2.07 11.79 -3.14
N ARG A 101 -3.34 11.61 -2.75
CA ARG A 101 -4.48 12.00 -3.57
C ARG A 101 -5.59 12.68 -2.77
N PRO A 102 -6.42 13.54 -3.39
CA PRO A 102 -7.63 14.06 -2.77
C PRO A 102 -8.62 12.94 -2.40
N THR A 103 -9.36 13.11 -1.31
CA THR A 103 -10.38 12.17 -0.87
C THR A 103 -11.61 12.89 -0.32
N GLU A 104 -12.79 12.35 -0.63
CA GLU A 104 -14.06 12.83 -0.04
C GLU A 104 -14.31 12.24 1.35
N LYS A 105 -13.57 11.20 1.73
CA LYS A 105 -13.69 10.60 3.07
C LYS A 105 -13.21 11.60 4.10
N GLN A 106 -14.03 11.91 5.09
CA GLN A 106 -13.65 12.81 6.18
C GLN A 106 -12.73 12.16 7.22
N TRP A 107 -12.85 10.83 7.38
CA TRP A 107 -12.10 10.05 8.37
C TRP A 107 -11.64 8.73 7.76
N LEU A 108 -10.46 8.28 8.18
CA LEU A 108 -9.95 6.93 7.92
C LEU A 108 -9.84 6.17 9.24
N SER A 109 -10.37 4.94 9.27
CA SER A 109 -10.42 4.11 10.47
C SER A 109 -9.36 3.01 10.42
N TYR A 110 -8.60 2.86 11.49
CA TYR A 110 -7.55 1.86 11.63
C TYR A 110 -7.88 0.94 12.79
N THR A 111 -7.51 -0.33 12.67
CA THR A 111 -7.81 -1.33 13.69
C THR A 111 -6.70 -2.37 13.75
N THR A 112 -6.21 -2.62 14.96
CA THR A 112 -5.39 -3.78 15.30
C THR A 112 -6.22 -4.71 16.18
N ARG A 113 -5.65 -5.85 16.62
CA ARG A 113 -6.34 -6.75 17.55
C ARG A 113 -6.70 -6.08 18.88
N GLN A 114 -5.97 -5.03 19.28
CA GLN A 114 -6.09 -4.39 20.59
C GLN A 114 -6.66 -2.98 20.53
N TRP A 115 -6.49 -2.28 19.40
CA TRP A 115 -6.77 -0.85 19.31
C TRP A 115 -7.60 -0.52 18.09
N ARG A 116 -8.48 0.47 18.22
CA ARG A 116 -9.22 1.07 17.11
C ARG A 116 -9.19 2.59 17.26
N TRP A 117 -8.88 3.28 16.17
CA TRP A 117 -8.81 4.74 16.13
C TRP A 117 -9.13 5.24 14.73
N SER A 118 -9.35 6.55 14.60
CA SER A 118 -9.62 7.20 13.32
C SER A 118 -8.82 8.47 13.18
N ILE A 119 -8.38 8.76 11.95
CA ILE A 119 -7.61 9.96 11.59
C ILE A 119 -8.46 10.83 10.66
N PRO A 120 -8.63 12.13 10.94
CA PRO A 120 -9.31 13.05 10.02
C PRO A 120 -8.44 13.28 8.79
N THR A 121 -9.00 13.22 7.59
CA THR A 121 -8.22 13.26 6.34
C THR A 121 -7.85 14.66 5.88
N PHE A 122 -8.62 15.68 6.27
CA PHE A 122 -8.54 17.03 5.71
C PHE A 122 -8.55 17.04 4.17
N GLY A 123 -9.32 16.13 3.58
CA GLY A 123 -9.48 16.01 2.12
C GLY A 123 -8.31 15.36 1.40
N VAL A 124 -7.30 14.82 2.11
CA VAL A 124 -6.13 14.15 1.51
C VAL A 124 -5.93 12.75 2.08
N GLN A 125 -5.43 11.84 1.23
CA GLN A 125 -5.12 10.46 1.62
C GLN A 125 -3.72 10.05 1.17
N ALA A 126 -2.97 9.43 2.09
CA ALA A 126 -1.64 8.89 1.85
C ALA A 126 -1.70 7.46 1.29
N PHE A 127 -0.78 7.15 0.37
CA PHE A 127 -0.55 5.83 -0.20
C PHE A 127 0.94 5.52 -0.21
N LEU A 128 1.30 4.28 0.13
CA LEU A 128 2.66 3.77 0.01
C LEU A 128 2.73 2.87 -1.22
N ILE A 129 3.83 2.95 -1.96
CA ILE A 129 4.11 2.12 -3.14
C ILE A 129 5.53 1.58 -3.08
N ASP A 130 5.88 0.73 -4.05
CA ASP A 130 7.21 0.13 -4.20
C ASP A 130 7.66 -0.67 -2.97
N PHE A 131 7.23 -1.94 -2.97
CA PHE A 131 7.55 -2.89 -1.90
C PHE A 131 8.74 -3.78 -2.26
N THR A 132 9.56 -3.38 -3.24
CA THR A 132 10.68 -4.20 -3.75
C THR A 132 11.64 -4.59 -2.62
N MET A 133 11.90 -3.67 -1.68
CA MET A 133 12.78 -3.91 -0.53
C MET A 133 12.02 -4.29 0.76
N SER A 134 10.69 -4.44 0.69
CA SER A 134 9.87 -4.69 1.88
C SER A 134 10.06 -6.09 2.44
N ARG A 135 9.70 -6.25 3.71
CA ARG A 135 9.70 -7.54 4.41
C ARG A 135 8.35 -7.79 5.05
N ILE A 136 7.96 -9.06 5.08
CA ILE A 136 6.88 -9.57 5.93
C ILE A 136 7.36 -10.82 6.68
N GLN A 137 6.72 -11.10 7.81
CA GLN A 137 6.90 -12.33 8.57
C GLN A 137 5.70 -13.25 8.35
N ILE A 138 5.95 -14.48 7.87
CA ILE A 138 4.93 -15.52 7.75
C ILE A 138 5.35 -16.72 8.61
N GLY A 139 4.64 -16.93 9.73
CA GLY A 139 5.00 -17.96 10.70
C GLY A 139 6.33 -17.65 11.42
N GLN A 140 7.22 -18.64 11.52
CA GLN A 140 8.59 -18.46 12.04
C GLN A 140 9.64 -18.19 10.94
N CYS A 141 9.22 -18.00 9.69
CA CYS A 141 10.13 -17.72 8.58
C CYS A 141 9.93 -16.30 8.04
N TYR A 142 11.02 -15.67 7.62
CA TYR A 142 11.00 -14.34 7.03
C TYR A 142 11.10 -14.46 5.52
N ILE A 143 10.16 -13.87 4.78
CA ILE A 143 10.25 -13.75 3.32
C ILE A 143 10.90 -12.39 3.03
N ARG A 144 12.04 -12.43 2.35
CA ARG A 144 12.69 -11.24 1.76
C ARG A 144 12.33 -11.25 0.28
N TYR A 145 11.73 -10.16 -0.20
CA TYR A 145 11.65 -9.88 -1.63
C TYR A 145 12.91 -9.10 -2.05
#